data_AF-A0A3A8YXK3-F1
#
_entry.id   AF-A0A3A8YXK3-F1
#
_cell.length_a   1.000
_cell.length_b   1.000
_cell.length_c   1.000
_cell.angle_alpha   90.00
_cell.angle_beta   90.00
_cell.angle_gamma   90.00
#
_symmetry.space_group_name_H-M   'P 1'
#
loop_
_entity.id
_entity.type
_entity.pdbx_description
1 polymer ?
#
loop_
_entity_poly.entity_id
_entity_poly.type
_entity_poly.pdbx_seq_one_letter_code
_entity_poly.pdbx_strand_id
1 'polypeptide(L)'
;MKNNMKKVIRMAFALILTGLIIPKPVLAASVKISSAEDLLAMEENPSGDYILTKDITVPKNTNLFASTPFTGTLDGKGHKLKGYKSTSSPAIFANAKYAQFKNLTVSNVDIKVGGNAAALVGVSTGCEFKNVSVTGKIVSTMGEGSVGGLVSAGTGSMEKCRNSAKITAEADGEGKYAGGLAGNLKRSF
;
A
#
# COMPACT_ATOMS: atom_id res chain seq x y z
N MET A 1 40.55 -45.20 -50.94
CA MET A 1 40.13 -44.20 -49.95
C MET A 1 38.60 -44.19 -49.85
N LYS A 2 38.07 -44.76 -48.77
CA LYS A 2 36.64 -44.76 -48.39
C LYS A 2 36.42 -43.56 -47.47
N ASN A 3 35.39 -42.74 -47.71
CA ASN A 3 34.97 -41.72 -46.75
C ASN A 3 33.48 -41.87 -46.42
N ASN A 4 33.25 -42.33 -45.20
CA ASN A 4 31.98 -42.30 -44.48
C ASN A 4 31.64 -40.87 -44.08
N MET A 5 30.40 -40.42 -44.27
CA MET A 5 29.82 -39.46 -43.31
C MET A 5 28.29 -39.50 -43.30
N LYS A 6 27.76 -40.13 -42.25
CA LYS A 6 26.36 -40.03 -41.81
C LYS A 6 26.05 -38.56 -41.49
N LYS A 7 25.03 -37.96 -42.10
CA LYS A 7 24.48 -36.65 -41.68
C LYS A 7 22.98 -36.76 -41.41
N VAL A 8 22.71 -37.19 -40.17
CA VAL A 8 21.76 -36.63 -39.19
C VAL A 8 20.45 -36.03 -39.73
N ILE A 9 19.36 -36.75 -39.44
CA ILE A 9 17.95 -36.37 -39.53
C ILE A 9 17.68 -35.15 -38.64
N ARG A 10 17.06 -34.11 -39.20
CA ARG A 10 16.56 -32.93 -38.46
C ARG A 10 15.23 -33.27 -37.80
N MET A 11 15.24 -33.52 -36.48
CA MET A 11 14.02 -33.69 -35.68
C MET A 11 13.72 -32.36 -34.97
N ALA A 12 12.65 -31.68 -35.39
CA ALA A 12 12.19 -30.44 -34.77
C ALA A 12 11.40 -30.77 -33.49
N PHE A 13 11.85 -30.27 -32.35
CA PHE A 13 11.10 -30.29 -31.09
C PHE A 13 10.16 -29.09 -31.05
N ALA A 14 8.85 -29.32 -31.15
CA ALA A 14 7.84 -28.32 -30.85
C ALA A 14 7.55 -28.36 -29.34
N LEU A 15 8.02 -27.35 -28.61
CA LEU A 15 7.61 -27.11 -27.23
C LEU A 15 6.15 -26.63 -27.22
N ILE A 16 5.22 -27.51 -26.87
CA ILE A 16 3.86 -27.12 -26.52
C ILE A 16 3.93 -26.57 -25.09
N LEU A 17 4.06 -25.25 -24.98
CA LEU A 17 3.92 -24.53 -23.72
C LEU A 17 2.43 -24.55 -23.35
N THR A 18 2.02 -25.55 -22.56
CA THR A 18 0.70 -25.56 -21.94
C THR A 18 0.64 -24.39 -20.96
N GLY A 19 0.03 -23.29 -21.39
CA GLY A 19 -0.22 -22.15 -20.54
C GLY A 19 -1.00 -22.60 -19.30
N LEU A 20 -0.38 -22.46 -18.14
CA LEU A 20 -1.08 -22.51 -16.86
C LEU A 20 -2.10 -21.37 -16.90
N ILE A 21 -3.36 -21.69 -17.15
CA ILE A 21 -4.45 -20.72 -16.96
C ILE A 21 -4.51 -20.52 -15.45
N ILE A 22 -3.78 -19.53 -14.94
CA ILE A 22 -4.09 -18.97 -13.64
C ILE A 22 -5.49 -18.38 -13.83
N PRO A 23 -6.53 -18.89 -13.14
CA PRO A 23 -7.82 -18.24 -13.21
C PRO A 23 -7.61 -16.79 -12.78
N LYS A 24 -7.72 -15.85 -13.72
CA LYS A 24 -7.91 -14.45 -13.35
C LYS A 24 -9.15 -14.46 -12.45
N PRO A 25 -9.08 -13.98 -11.21
CA PRO A 25 -10.27 -13.89 -10.38
C PRO A 25 -11.33 -13.16 -11.21
N VAL A 26 -12.52 -13.77 -11.29
CA VAL A 26 -13.71 -13.10 -11.81
C VAL A 26 -13.81 -11.79 -11.03
N LEU A 27 -13.66 -10.66 -11.72
CA LEU A 27 -13.66 -9.34 -11.10
C LEU A 27 -15.03 -9.17 -10.44
N ALA A 28 -15.10 -9.33 -9.12
CA ALA A 28 -16.27 -8.91 -8.35
C ALA A 28 -16.44 -7.41 -8.59
N ALA A 29 -17.69 -6.97 -8.78
CA ALA A 29 -17.97 -5.55 -8.96
C ALA A 29 -17.41 -4.77 -7.76
N SER A 30 -16.64 -3.70 -8.03
CA SER A 30 -16.01 -2.94 -6.96
C SER A 30 -17.05 -2.35 -6.02
N VAL A 31 -16.80 -2.47 -4.72
CA VAL A 31 -17.63 -1.91 -3.65
C VAL A 31 -17.41 -0.40 -3.61
N LYS A 32 -18.51 0.37 -3.62
CA LYS A 32 -18.46 1.84 -3.61
C LYS A 32 -18.28 2.34 -2.17
N ILE A 33 -17.36 3.27 -2.00
CA ILE A 33 -17.16 4.02 -0.77
C ILE A 33 -17.61 5.46 -1.01
N SER A 34 -18.62 5.89 -0.28
CA SER A 34 -19.26 7.21 -0.43
C SER A 34 -19.40 7.96 0.89
N SER A 35 -19.13 7.29 2.01
CA SER A 35 -19.26 7.77 3.38
C SER A 35 -18.08 7.30 4.26
N ALA A 36 -18.02 7.82 5.50
CA ALA A 36 -17.05 7.33 6.48
C ALA A 36 -17.43 5.93 6.96
N GLU A 37 -18.73 5.64 7.05
CA GLU A 37 -19.29 4.35 7.43
C GLU A 37 -18.89 3.27 6.41
N ASP A 38 -18.99 3.58 5.11
CA ASP A 38 -18.55 2.67 4.04
C ASP A 38 -17.05 2.36 4.17
N LEU A 39 -16.23 3.38 4.49
CA LEU A 39 -14.78 3.21 4.69
C LEU A 39 -14.48 2.27 5.86
N LEU A 40 -15.22 2.41 6.97
CA LEU A 40 -15.08 1.54 8.14
C LEU A 40 -15.57 0.11 7.85
N ALA A 41 -16.63 -0.05 7.06
CA ALA A 41 -17.19 -1.35 6.68
C ALA A 41 -16.23 -2.20 5.82
N MET A 42 -15.14 -1.62 5.28
CA MET A 42 -14.13 -2.39 4.56
C MET A 42 -13.49 -3.51 5.41
N GLU A 43 -13.51 -3.39 6.74
CA GLU A 43 -13.04 -4.42 7.69
C GLU A 43 -13.78 -5.76 7.54
N GLU A 44 -15.03 -5.73 7.09
CA GLU A 44 -15.86 -6.93 6.91
C GLU A 44 -15.41 -7.76 5.72
N ASN A 45 -14.69 -7.15 4.76
CA ASN A 45 -14.15 -7.84 3.59
C ASN A 45 -12.74 -7.30 3.23
N PRO A 46 -11.69 -7.75 3.93
CA PRO A 46 -10.32 -7.24 3.75
C PRO A 46 -9.72 -7.49 2.37
N SER A 47 -10.25 -8.42 1.59
CA SER A 47 -9.82 -8.73 0.21
C SER A 47 -10.66 -8.04 -0.87
N GLY A 48 -11.60 -7.16 -0.49
CA GLY A 48 -12.49 -6.51 -1.44
C GLY A 48 -11.79 -5.49 -2.35
N ASP A 49 -12.37 -5.26 -3.52
CA ASP A 49 -11.97 -4.16 -4.40
C ASP A 49 -12.90 -2.96 -4.19
N TYR A 50 -12.32 -1.82 -3.80
CA TYR A 50 -13.05 -0.64 -3.37
C TYR A 50 -12.76 0.55 -4.27
N ILE A 51 -13.81 1.32 -4.58
CA ILE A 51 -13.70 2.59 -5.30
C ILE A 51 -14.27 3.73 -4.48
N LEU A 52 -13.53 4.82 -4.34
CA LEU A 52 -14.11 6.06 -3.82
C LEU A 52 -15.04 6.67 -4.86
N THR A 53 -16.19 7.15 -4.41
CA THR A 53 -17.17 7.88 -5.23
C THR A 53 -17.38 9.31 -4.76
N LYS A 54 -16.79 9.66 -3.62
CA LYS A 54 -16.78 10.98 -2.99
C LYS A 54 -15.49 11.15 -2.19
N ASP A 55 -15.18 12.40 -1.85
CA ASP A 55 -14.18 12.68 -0.83
C ASP A 55 -14.70 12.26 0.55
N ILE A 56 -13.93 11.45 1.26
CA ILE A 56 -14.30 10.87 2.56
C ILE A 56 -13.55 11.57 3.67
N THR A 57 -14.28 12.17 4.62
CA THR A 57 -13.69 12.65 5.87
C THR A 57 -13.39 11.43 6.75
N VAL A 58 -12.11 11.23 7.08
CA VAL A 58 -11.71 10.06 7.86
C VAL A 58 -11.96 10.34 9.36
N PRO A 59 -12.65 9.44 10.07
CA PRO A 59 -12.83 9.57 11.51
C PRO A 59 -11.50 9.67 12.27
N LYS A 60 -11.52 10.36 13.42
CA LYS A 60 -10.35 10.48 14.28
C LYS A 60 -9.93 9.08 14.78
N ASN A 61 -8.62 8.84 14.83
CA ASN A 61 -8.03 7.59 15.31
C ASN A 61 -8.44 6.32 14.54
N THR A 62 -9.07 6.44 13.36
CA THR A 62 -9.28 5.30 12.44
C THR A 62 -7.99 4.48 12.31
N ASN A 63 -8.13 3.16 12.42
CA ASN A 63 -7.04 2.19 12.45
C ASN A 63 -7.51 0.89 11.81
N LEU A 64 -7.83 0.93 10.53
CA LEU A 64 -8.39 -0.21 9.81
C LEU A 64 -7.37 -1.33 9.71
N PHE A 65 -7.82 -2.59 9.70
CA PHE A 65 -7.01 -3.76 9.41
C PHE A 65 -5.90 -3.99 10.45
N ALA A 66 -6.18 -3.66 11.71
CA ALA A 66 -5.25 -3.86 12.82
C ALA A 66 -5.01 -5.35 13.10
N SER A 67 -6.05 -6.18 12.99
CA SER A 67 -5.97 -7.63 13.24
C SER A 67 -5.78 -8.45 11.96
N THR A 68 -6.49 -8.10 10.89
CA THR A 68 -6.44 -8.80 9.60
C THR A 68 -5.96 -7.81 8.54
N PRO A 69 -4.81 -8.04 7.88
CA PRO A 69 -4.30 -7.10 6.88
C PRO A 69 -5.25 -6.91 5.70
N PHE A 70 -5.33 -5.69 5.19
CA PHE A 70 -5.98 -5.40 3.92
C PHE A 70 -5.21 -6.06 2.78
N THR A 71 -5.90 -6.80 1.90
CA THR A 71 -5.30 -7.50 0.76
C THR A 71 -5.91 -7.14 -0.58
N GLY A 72 -6.95 -6.31 -0.56
CA GLY A 72 -7.67 -5.89 -1.77
C GLY A 72 -7.10 -4.64 -2.45
N THR A 73 -7.97 -3.95 -3.18
CA THR A 73 -7.65 -2.70 -3.89
C THR A 73 -8.44 -1.53 -3.29
N LEU A 74 -7.79 -0.39 -3.10
CA LEU A 74 -8.46 0.90 -2.92
C LEU A 74 -8.08 1.83 -4.09
N ASP A 75 -9.04 2.08 -4.99
CA ASP A 75 -8.91 3.05 -6.08
C ASP A 75 -9.66 4.33 -5.70
N GLY A 76 -8.91 5.40 -5.46
CA GLY A 76 -9.46 6.71 -5.13
C GLY A 76 -10.24 7.35 -6.27
N LYS A 77 -10.06 6.92 -7.53
CA LYS A 77 -10.71 7.55 -8.71
C LYS A 77 -10.57 9.08 -8.75
N GLY A 78 -9.51 9.65 -8.15
CA GLY A 78 -9.29 11.09 -8.04
C GLY A 78 -9.89 11.75 -6.79
N HIS A 79 -10.65 11.00 -5.98
CA HIS A 79 -11.19 11.44 -4.70
C HIS A 79 -10.16 11.33 -3.55
N LYS A 80 -10.56 11.91 -2.42
CA LYS A 80 -9.69 12.07 -1.25
C LYS A 80 -10.16 11.29 -0.03
N LEU A 81 -9.20 10.81 0.74
CA LEU A 81 -9.36 10.64 2.19
C LEU A 81 -8.89 11.94 2.84
N LYS A 82 -9.71 12.62 3.63
CA LYS A 82 -9.39 13.97 4.15
C LYS A 82 -9.58 14.11 5.65
N GLY A 83 -8.77 14.98 6.25
CA GLY A 83 -8.95 15.43 7.64
C GLY A 83 -8.64 14.37 8.69
N TYR A 84 -7.87 13.33 8.34
CA TYR A 84 -7.50 12.27 9.29
C TYR A 84 -6.65 12.86 10.42
N LYS A 85 -7.12 12.70 11.66
CA LYS A 85 -6.40 13.08 12.87
C LYS A 85 -6.12 11.86 13.71
N SER A 86 -4.91 11.71 14.20
CA SER A 86 -4.55 10.56 15.03
C SER A 86 -3.57 10.90 16.14
N THR A 87 -3.87 10.43 17.34
CA THR A 87 -2.96 10.45 18.51
C THR A 87 -2.70 9.07 19.09
N SER A 88 -3.27 8.00 18.48
CA SER A 88 -3.18 6.64 18.99
C SER A 88 -2.91 5.58 17.91
N SER A 89 -3.09 5.93 16.64
CA SER A 89 -3.08 4.98 15.53
C SER A 89 -1.99 5.35 14.52
N PRO A 90 -1.19 4.38 14.03
CA PRO A 90 -0.03 4.66 13.19
C PRO A 90 -0.40 5.22 11.81
N ALA A 91 -1.57 4.84 11.27
CA ALA A 91 -2.08 5.27 9.97
C ALA A 91 -3.58 4.93 9.82
N ILE A 92 -4.20 5.34 8.70
CA ILE A 92 -5.59 4.96 8.38
C ILE A 92 -5.73 3.44 8.26
N PHE A 93 -4.79 2.78 7.56
CA PHE A 93 -4.67 1.33 7.46
C PHE A 93 -3.49 0.90 8.33
N ALA A 94 -3.75 0.15 9.39
CA ALA A 94 -2.71 -0.40 10.26
C ALA A 94 -1.79 -1.34 9.48
N ASN A 95 -2.38 -2.32 8.76
CA ASN A 95 -1.65 -3.34 8.02
C ASN A 95 -2.24 -3.56 6.63
N ALA A 96 -1.36 -3.73 5.65
CA ALA A 96 -1.72 -4.14 4.29
C ALA A 96 -0.74 -5.18 3.75
N LYS A 97 -1.22 -6.14 2.97
CA LYS A 97 -0.44 -7.23 2.38
C LYS A 97 -0.88 -7.51 0.94
N TYR A 98 0.04 -7.38 0.00
CA TYR A 98 -0.22 -7.53 -1.45
C TYR A 98 -1.39 -6.67 -1.97
N ALA A 99 -1.72 -5.60 -1.24
CA ALA A 99 -2.80 -4.70 -1.56
C ALA A 99 -2.36 -3.64 -2.57
N GLN A 100 -3.35 -3.06 -3.26
CA GLN A 100 -3.14 -1.98 -4.21
C GLN A 100 -3.82 -0.69 -3.75
N PHE A 101 -3.08 0.40 -3.69
CA PHE A 101 -3.61 1.74 -3.43
C PHE A 101 -3.33 2.62 -4.64
N LYS A 102 -4.37 3.14 -5.29
CA LYS A 102 -4.20 3.92 -6.53
C LYS A 102 -5.11 5.12 -6.67
N ASN A 103 -4.64 6.13 -7.41
CA ASN A 103 -5.38 7.35 -7.77
C ASN A 103 -6.04 8.05 -6.57
N LEU A 104 -5.28 8.15 -5.48
CA LEU A 104 -5.79 8.54 -4.17
C LEU A 104 -5.04 9.75 -3.63
N THR A 105 -5.76 10.69 -3.03
CA THR A 105 -5.16 11.77 -2.25
C THR A 105 -5.53 11.62 -0.77
N VAL A 106 -4.54 11.56 0.12
CA VAL A 106 -4.74 11.64 1.57
C VAL A 106 -4.39 13.05 2.02
N SER A 107 -5.39 13.87 2.30
CA SER A 107 -5.22 15.32 2.47
C SER A 107 -5.51 15.80 3.89
N ASN A 108 -4.82 16.85 4.29
CA ASN A 108 -5.02 17.50 5.58
C ASN A 108 -4.91 16.51 6.76
N VAL A 109 -3.89 15.66 6.75
CA VAL A 109 -3.60 14.79 7.89
C VAL A 109 -2.98 15.57 9.04
N ASP A 110 -3.29 15.17 10.27
CA ASP A 110 -2.67 15.68 11.49
C ASP A 110 -2.44 14.52 12.46
N ILE A 111 -1.25 13.93 12.37
CA ILE A 111 -0.88 12.72 13.12
C ILE A 111 0.24 13.09 14.09
N LYS A 112 0.07 12.73 15.36
CA LYS A 112 1.13 12.79 16.38
C LYS A 112 1.04 11.57 17.28
N VAL A 113 1.92 10.58 17.07
CA VAL A 113 1.90 9.29 17.78
C VAL A 113 3.29 8.85 18.23
N GLY A 114 3.34 8.00 19.25
CA GLY A 114 4.58 7.31 19.63
C GLY A 114 4.83 6.09 18.75
N GLY A 115 6.00 6.01 18.13
CA GLY A 115 6.39 4.88 17.27
C GLY A 115 6.10 5.11 15.78
N ASN A 116 5.57 4.09 15.10
CA ASN A 116 5.33 4.14 13.66
C ASN A 116 4.24 5.17 13.29
N ALA A 117 4.48 5.95 12.24
CA ALA A 117 3.54 6.96 11.77
C ALA A 117 3.54 7.13 10.24
N ALA A 118 2.36 7.11 9.63
CA ALA A 118 2.15 7.44 8.22
C ALA A 118 0.71 7.86 7.94
N ALA A 119 0.47 8.52 6.81
CA ALA A 119 -0.89 8.93 6.46
C ALA A 119 -1.77 7.76 6.04
N LEU A 120 -1.24 6.80 5.26
CA LEU A 120 -2.05 5.77 4.61
C LEU A 120 -1.86 4.39 5.24
N VAL A 121 -0.64 3.84 5.24
CA VAL A 121 -0.36 2.48 5.73
C VAL A 121 0.70 2.49 6.82
N GLY A 122 0.41 1.86 7.95
CA GLY A 122 1.38 1.59 9.00
C GLY A 122 2.43 0.60 8.49
N VAL A 123 2.05 -0.67 8.37
CA VAL A 123 2.93 -1.75 7.91
C VAL A 123 2.46 -2.29 6.56
N SER A 124 3.35 -2.24 5.57
CA SER A 124 3.10 -2.76 4.22
C SER A 124 3.87 -4.06 3.98
N THR A 125 3.24 -5.08 3.41
CA THR A 125 3.93 -6.29 2.94
C THR A 125 3.64 -6.51 1.45
N GLY A 126 4.60 -6.19 0.58
CA GLY A 126 4.47 -6.37 -0.86
C GLY A 126 3.32 -5.59 -1.51
N CYS A 127 2.92 -4.45 -0.93
CA CYS A 127 1.85 -3.62 -1.50
C CYS A 127 2.37 -2.72 -2.63
N GLU A 128 1.43 -2.28 -3.48
CA GLU A 128 1.69 -1.37 -4.58
C GLU A 128 0.96 -0.03 -4.35
N PHE A 129 1.71 1.07 -4.43
CA PHE A 129 1.17 2.42 -4.32
C PHE A 129 1.39 3.14 -5.65
N LYS A 130 0.30 3.54 -6.32
CA LYS A 130 0.36 4.16 -7.64
C LYS A 130 -0.45 5.44 -7.73
N ASN A 131 0.19 6.57 -8.05
CA ASN A 131 -0.50 7.86 -8.13
C ASN A 131 -1.23 8.19 -6.81
N VAL A 132 -0.48 8.12 -5.70
CA VAL A 132 -0.97 8.43 -4.36
C VAL A 132 -0.25 9.67 -3.84
N SER A 133 -1.01 10.65 -3.31
CA SER A 133 -0.44 11.88 -2.76
C SER A 133 -0.86 12.15 -1.33
N VAL A 134 0.02 12.79 -0.55
CA VAL A 134 -0.22 13.09 0.88
C VAL A 134 0.05 14.57 1.18
N THR A 135 -0.83 15.20 1.97
CA THR A 135 -0.63 16.56 2.53
C THR A 135 -1.02 16.61 4.02
N GLY A 136 -0.40 17.52 4.78
CA GLY A 136 -0.69 17.72 6.19
C GLY A 136 0.57 17.69 7.07
N LYS A 137 0.46 17.09 8.24
CA LYS A 137 1.54 16.99 9.25
C LYS A 137 1.53 15.59 9.87
N ILE A 138 2.71 14.98 9.96
CA ILE A 138 2.92 13.66 10.56
C ILE A 138 4.11 13.75 11.51
N VAL A 139 3.87 13.44 12.79
CA VAL A 139 4.85 13.48 13.85
C VAL A 139 4.92 12.12 14.53
N SER A 140 6.13 11.55 14.58
CA SER A 140 6.45 10.38 15.41
C SER A 140 7.29 10.83 16.59
N THR A 141 6.89 10.51 17.82
CA THR A 141 7.48 11.09 19.05
C THR A 141 8.42 10.20 19.85
N MET A 142 8.52 8.90 19.53
CA MET A 142 9.35 7.92 20.29
C MET A 142 10.49 7.36 19.44
N GLY A 143 11.60 6.95 20.07
CA GLY A 143 12.86 6.52 19.44
C GLY A 143 12.77 5.34 18.46
N GLU A 144 12.06 4.25 18.79
CA GLU A 144 12.11 3.00 18.00
C GLU A 144 11.14 2.94 16.79
N GLY A 145 10.74 4.10 16.24
CA GLY A 145 9.70 4.18 15.21
C GLY A 145 10.19 4.39 13.77
N SER A 146 9.28 4.23 12.82
CA SER A 146 9.46 4.64 11.43
C SER A 146 8.39 5.65 11.03
N VAL A 147 8.78 6.75 10.39
CA VAL A 147 7.84 7.77 9.91
C VAL A 147 7.98 8.01 8.41
N GLY A 148 6.86 7.93 7.71
CA GLY A 148 6.79 8.21 6.27
C GLY A 148 5.52 8.95 5.89
N GLY A 149 5.52 9.62 4.73
CA GLY A 149 4.33 10.27 4.20
C GLY A 149 3.19 9.28 3.96
N LEU A 150 3.45 8.21 3.19
CA LEU A 150 2.45 7.21 2.77
C LEU A 150 2.52 5.95 3.62
N VAL A 151 3.74 5.44 3.83
CA VAL A 151 3.99 4.15 4.51
C VAL A 151 4.97 4.34 5.64
N SER A 152 4.70 3.77 6.82
CA SER A 152 5.67 3.87 7.91
C SER A 152 6.82 2.89 7.68
N ALA A 153 6.54 1.60 7.53
CA ALA A 153 7.55 0.56 7.34
C ALA A 153 7.04 -0.63 6.52
N GLY A 154 7.96 -1.46 6.03
CA GLY A 154 7.66 -2.77 5.45
C GLY A 154 8.29 -2.98 4.07
N THR A 155 7.57 -3.59 3.15
CA THR A 155 7.98 -3.83 1.76
C THR A 155 6.92 -3.41 0.76
N GLY A 156 7.31 -3.08 -0.46
CA GLY A 156 6.38 -2.70 -1.52
C GLY A 156 7.02 -1.86 -2.62
N SER A 157 6.18 -1.29 -3.49
CA SER A 157 6.59 -0.40 -4.59
C SER A 157 5.78 0.90 -4.57
N MET A 158 6.42 2.00 -4.99
CA MET A 158 5.78 3.31 -5.10
C MET A 158 6.04 3.89 -6.48
N GLU A 159 4.99 4.08 -7.27
CA GLU A 159 5.04 4.69 -8.61
C GLU A 159 4.24 5.99 -8.60
N LYS A 160 4.84 7.10 -9.05
CA LYS A 160 4.17 8.43 -9.15
C LYS A 160 3.53 8.88 -7.83
N CYS A 161 4.14 8.52 -6.70
CA CYS A 161 3.68 8.93 -5.38
C CYS A 161 4.36 10.22 -4.96
N ARG A 162 3.62 11.09 -4.24
CA ARG A 162 4.13 12.39 -3.80
C ARG A 162 3.76 12.65 -2.34
N ASN A 163 4.72 13.12 -1.56
CA ASN A 163 4.45 13.70 -0.26
C ASN A 163 4.62 15.22 -0.31
N SER A 164 3.70 15.95 0.31
CA SER A 164 3.81 17.38 0.64
C SER A 164 3.38 17.64 2.08
N ALA A 165 3.22 16.59 2.90
CA ALA A 165 3.07 16.74 4.34
C ALA A 165 4.44 17.02 4.99
N LYS A 166 4.40 17.81 6.07
CA LYS A 166 5.55 17.99 6.95
C LYS A 166 5.75 16.73 7.78
N ILE A 167 6.90 16.08 7.61
CA ILE A 167 7.31 14.93 8.39
C ILE A 167 8.19 15.40 9.54
N THR A 168 7.95 14.90 10.75
CA THR A 168 8.78 15.18 11.92
C THR A 168 9.02 13.88 12.69
N ALA A 169 10.28 13.53 12.84
CA ALA A 169 10.74 12.46 13.71
C ALA A 169 11.37 13.10 14.95
N GLU A 170 10.68 13.08 16.09
CA GLU A 170 11.26 13.48 17.36
C GLU A 170 11.97 12.22 17.90
N ALA A 171 13.30 12.18 17.84
CA ALA A 171 14.09 11.04 18.28
C ALA A 171 14.65 11.33 19.67
N ASP A 172 14.34 10.47 20.63
CA ASP A 172 14.98 10.37 21.93
C ASP A 172 15.88 9.12 22.06
N GLY A 173 16.06 8.35 20.97
CA GLY A 173 16.88 7.13 20.91
C GLY A 173 17.35 6.77 19.49
N GLU A 174 18.16 5.72 19.39
CA GLU A 174 18.69 5.18 18.11
C GLU A 174 17.63 4.36 17.34
N GLY A 175 17.84 4.13 16.04
CA GLY A 175 17.02 3.19 15.24
C GLY A 175 15.81 3.79 14.52
N LYS A 176 15.66 5.11 14.52
CA LYS A 176 14.54 5.79 13.87
C LYS A 176 14.75 5.96 12.36
N TYR A 177 13.73 5.62 11.58
CA TYR A 177 13.73 5.87 10.13
C TYR A 177 12.75 7.00 9.79
N ALA A 178 13.19 7.97 9.01
CA ALA A 178 12.35 9.05 8.52
C ALA A 178 12.56 9.23 7.02
N GLY A 179 11.47 9.22 6.25
CA GLY A 179 11.54 9.45 4.81
C GLY A 179 10.31 10.15 4.28
N GLY A 180 10.50 10.88 3.16
CA GLY A 180 9.44 11.71 2.60
C GLY A 180 8.22 10.89 2.16
N LEU A 181 8.42 9.75 1.52
CA LEU A 181 7.34 8.87 1.06
C LEU A 181 7.15 7.66 1.99
N ALA A 182 8.24 7.00 2.35
CA ALA A 182 8.24 5.89 3.29
C ALA A 182 9.32 6.08 4.34
N GLY A 183 9.08 5.66 5.58
CA GLY A 183 10.11 5.66 6.61
C GLY A 183 11.15 4.58 6.35
N ASN A 184 10.73 3.31 6.30
CA ASN A 184 11.61 2.17 6.04
C ASN A 184 10.93 1.17 5.09
N LEU A 185 11.17 1.33 3.78
CA LEU A 185 10.65 0.41 2.76
C LEU A 185 11.77 -0.45 2.21
N LYS A 186 11.67 -1.76 2.45
CA LYS A 186 12.62 -2.77 1.99
C LYS A 186 12.11 -3.43 0.71
N ARG A 187 13.05 -3.97 -0.06
CA ARG A 187 12.73 -4.83 -1.20
C ARG A 187 12.32 -6.21 -0.67
N SER A 188 11.22 -6.77 -1.17
CA SER A 188 10.90 -8.19 -0.95
C SER A 188 11.85 -9.03 -1.83
N PHE A 189 12.55 -10.00 -1.23
CA PHE A 189 13.34 -11.01 -1.95
C PHE A 189 12.45 -12.17 -2.40
#